data_AF-A0A4E0PVA9-F1
#
_entry.id   AF-A0A4E0PVA9-F1
#
_cell.length_a   1.000
_cell.length_b   1.000
_cell.length_c   1.000
_cell.angle_alpha   90.00
_cell.angle_beta   90.00
_cell.angle_gamma   90.00
#
_symmetry.space_group_name_H-M   'P 1'
#
loop_
_entity.id
_entity.type
_entity.pdbx_description
1 polymer ?
#
loop_
_entity_poly.entity_id
_entity_poly.type
_entity_poly.pdbx_seq_one_letter_code
_entity_poly.pdbx_strand_id
1 'polypeptide(L)'
;MNMLYNLREWICDCDRFLFLAEVHYHNEAVVPSKHKFDHVLSGEILEDLLSRTSIECDSDSYHISFDHCISPDEFSLLKQTLDDIRFENWTKIKVENVILSQEILRKLAKALDEDIMKTYELKGFPSLYSVCGIRYV
;
A
#
# COMPACT_ATOMS: atom_id res chain seq x y z
N MET A 1 -5.77 4.48 17.45
CA MET A 1 -5.89 3.35 16.51
C MET A 1 -4.50 3.09 15.96
N ASN A 2 -4.03 1.84 15.89
CA ASN A 2 -2.63 1.55 15.58
C ASN A 2 -2.33 1.92 14.11
N MET A 3 -1.33 2.78 13.90
CA MET A 3 -1.02 3.39 12.59
C MET A 3 -0.77 2.36 11.48
N LEU A 4 -0.26 1.17 11.82
CA LEU A 4 -0.06 0.07 10.87
C LEU A 4 -1.37 -0.47 10.30
N TYR A 5 -2.45 -0.46 11.09
CA TYR A 5 -3.77 -0.90 10.62
C TYR A 5 -4.40 0.12 9.68
N ASN A 6 -4.26 1.41 9.99
CA ASN A 6 -4.70 2.48 9.11
C ASN A 6 -3.95 2.41 7.77
N LEU A 7 -2.63 2.17 7.79
CA LEU A 7 -1.84 1.99 6.57
C LEU A 7 -2.29 0.74 5.78
N ARG A 8 -2.64 -0.35 6.47
CA ARG A 8 -3.15 -1.57 5.83
C ARG A 8 -4.47 -1.33 5.11
N GLU A 9 -5.41 -0.66 5.77
CA GLU A 9 -6.71 -0.30 5.16
C GLU A 9 -6.52 0.63 3.96
N TRP A 10 -5.60 1.59 4.07
CA TRP A 10 -5.26 2.48 2.95
C TRP A 10 -4.67 1.72 1.75
N ILE A 11 -3.76 0.76 2.00
CA ILE A 11 -3.21 -0.12 0.94
C ILE A 11 -4.33 -0.93 0.25
N CYS A 12 -5.32 -1.42 1.01
CA CYS A 12 -6.46 -2.14 0.43
C CYS A 12 -7.31 -1.25 -0.50
N ASP A 13 -7.56 0.01 -0.11
CA ASP A 13 -8.27 0.96 -0.98
C ASP A 13 -7.47 1.26 -2.25
N CYS A 14 -6.14 1.40 -2.15
CA CYS A 14 -5.27 1.57 -3.30
C CYS A 14 -5.28 0.37 -4.26
N ASP A 15 -5.30 -0.86 -3.76
CA ASP A 15 -5.36 -2.06 -4.59
C ASP A 15 -6.66 -2.08 -5.40
N ARG A 16 -7.79 -1.79 -4.74
CA ARG A 16 -9.09 -1.66 -5.40
C ARG A 16 -9.10 -0.53 -6.44
N PHE A 17 -8.45 0.60 -6.14
CA PHE A 17 -8.38 1.73 -7.05
C PHE A 17 -7.58 1.43 -8.31
N LEU A 18 -6.42 0.79 -8.17
CA LEU A 18 -5.60 0.34 -9.29
C LEU A 18 -6.31 -0.74 -10.12
N PHE A 19 -7.03 -1.67 -9.48
CA PHE A 19 -7.87 -2.64 -10.19
C PHE A 19 -8.95 -1.97 -11.04
N LEU A 20 -9.67 -0.99 -10.48
CA LEU A 20 -10.68 -0.25 -11.24
C LEU A 20 -10.05 0.52 -12.42
N ALA A 21 -8.83 1.03 -12.25
CA ALA A 21 -8.09 1.69 -13.34
C ALA A 21 -7.70 0.72 -14.44
N GLU A 22 -7.29 -0.50 -14.11
CA GLU A 22 -7.07 -1.57 -15.10
C GLU A 22 -8.37 -1.89 -15.86
N VAL A 23 -9.50 -2.02 -15.15
CA VAL A 23 -10.81 -2.25 -15.79
C VAL A 23 -11.21 -1.08 -16.69
N HIS A 24 -10.89 0.17 -16.34
CA HIS A 24 -11.17 1.34 -17.18
C HIS A 24 -10.57 1.21 -18.59
N TYR A 25 -9.37 0.63 -18.73
CA TYR A 25 -8.75 0.38 -20.04
C TYR A 25 -9.52 -0.61 -20.92
N HIS A 26 -10.31 -1.50 -20.31
CA HIS A 26 -11.14 -2.45 -21.02
C HIS A 26 -12.59 -1.96 -21.19
N ASN A 27 -13.02 -1.05 -20.32
CA ASN A 27 -14.37 -0.49 -20.31
C ASN A 27 -14.34 0.93 -19.73
N GLU A 28 -14.35 1.93 -20.63
CA GLU A 28 -14.28 3.36 -20.28
C GLU A 28 -15.47 3.84 -19.41
N ALA A 29 -16.55 3.06 -19.30
CA ALA A 29 -17.66 3.37 -18.41
C ALA A 29 -17.29 3.24 -16.91
N VAL A 30 -16.24 2.49 -16.58
CA VAL A 30 -15.73 2.38 -15.21
C VAL A 30 -14.83 3.57 -14.93
N VAL A 31 -15.21 4.43 -13.98
CA VAL A 31 -14.43 5.61 -13.63
C VAL A 31 -13.95 5.48 -12.17
N PRO A 32 -12.68 5.09 -11.92
CA PRO A 32 -12.16 4.82 -10.58
C PRO A 32 -12.31 6.01 -9.62
N SER A 33 -12.07 7.23 -10.09
CA SER A 33 -12.18 8.47 -9.30
C SER A 33 -13.60 8.72 -8.74
N LYS A 34 -14.63 8.15 -9.37
CA LYS A 34 -16.04 8.26 -8.92
C LYS A 34 -16.42 7.20 -7.90
N HIS A 35 -15.55 6.23 -7.65
CA HIS A 35 -15.80 5.19 -6.66
C HIS A 35 -15.64 5.75 -5.24
N LYS A 36 -16.48 5.31 -4.31
CA LYS A 36 -16.37 5.69 -2.90
C LYS A 36 -15.32 4.83 -2.22
N PHE A 37 -14.23 5.44 -1.76
CA PHE A 37 -13.21 4.83 -0.92
C PHE A 37 -13.35 5.35 0.51
N ASP A 38 -12.86 4.59 1.47
CA ASP A 38 -12.84 5.03 2.86
C ASP A 38 -11.72 6.06 3.08
N HIS A 39 -10.67 5.97 2.27
CA HIS A 39 -9.54 6.89 2.29
C HIS A 39 -9.44 7.76 1.04
N VAL A 40 -8.83 8.93 1.21
CA VAL A 40 -8.41 9.75 0.07
C VAL A 40 -7.11 9.14 -0.47
N LEU A 41 -7.11 8.80 -1.77
CA LEU A 41 -6.00 8.12 -2.42
C LEU A 41 -5.20 9.10 -3.27
N SER A 42 -4.10 9.63 -2.75
CA SER A 42 -3.10 10.39 -3.52
C SER A 42 -1.70 10.02 -3.13
N GLY A 43 -0.77 10.36 -4.01
CA GLY A 43 0.65 10.30 -3.77
C GLY A 43 1.11 11.10 -2.56
N GLU A 44 0.53 12.28 -2.32
CA GLU A 44 0.82 13.09 -1.12
C GLU A 44 0.44 12.37 0.18
N ILE A 45 -0.72 11.70 0.19
CA ILE A 45 -1.17 10.96 1.38
C ILE A 45 -0.32 9.72 1.60
N LEU A 46 0.10 9.04 0.54
CA LEU A 46 1.05 7.94 0.64
C LEU A 46 2.37 8.38 1.29
N GLU A 47 2.93 9.50 0.83
CA GLU A 47 4.17 10.07 1.37
C GLU A 47 4.02 10.48 2.84
N ASP A 48 2.90 11.13 3.19
CA ASP A 48 2.57 11.50 4.56
C ASP A 48 2.41 10.27 5.46
N LEU A 49 1.69 9.23 5.03
CA LEU A 49 1.51 8.00 5.80
C LEU A 49 2.84 7.29 6.06
N LEU A 50 3.68 7.15 5.04
CA LEU A 50 5.00 6.51 5.19
C LEU A 50 5.91 7.32 6.11
N SER A 51 5.94 8.65 5.98
CA SER A 51 6.74 9.52 6.85
C SER A 51 6.27 9.51 8.30
N ARG A 52 4.96 9.37 8.55
CA ARG A 52 4.45 9.28 9.92
C ARG A 52 4.73 7.92 10.56
N THR A 53 4.68 6.84 9.77
CA THR A 53 5.09 5.52 10.27
C THR A 53 6.56 5.45 10.66
N SER A 54 7.42 6.31 10.10
CA SER A 54 8.81 6.42 10.52
C SER A 54 9.03 7.36 11.72
N ILE A 55 8.08 8.25 12.04
CA ILE A 55 8.20 9.28 13.10
C ILE A 55 7.51 8.90 14.43
N GLU A 56 6.36 8.20 14.43
CA GLU A 56 5.60 7.90 15.66
C GLU A 56 6.13 6.71 16.51
N CYS A 57 7.26 6.13 16.14
CA CYS A 57 7.84 5.01 16.89
C CYS A 57 8.79 5.52 18.00
N ASP A 58 8.24 5.71 19.20
CA ASP A 58 9.01 5.91 20.43
C ASP A 58 10.04 4.78 20.64
N SER A 59 11.13 5.12 21.34
CA SER A 59 12.44 4.45 21.44
C SER A 59 12.49 2.96 21.85
N ASP A 60 11.35 2.32 22.11
CA ASP A 60 11.22 0.91 22.46
C ASP A 60 10.54 0.05 21.36
N SER A 61 10.16 0.66 20.24
CA SER A 61 9.52 -0.03 19.10
C SER A 61 10.48 -0.16 17.91
N TYR A 62 10.74 -1.42 17.53
CA TYR A 62 11.66 -1.79 16.45
C TYR A 62 11.24 -1.21 15.09
N HIS A 63 12.26 -0.76 14.36
CA HIS A 63 12.17 0.16 13.23
C HIS A 63 11.54 -0.43 11.97
N ILE A 64 10.63 0.36 11.40
CA ILE A 64 10.06 0.15 10.07
C ILE A 64 10.86 1.02 9.11
N SER A 65 11.46 0.42 8.08
CA SER A 65 12.08 1.19 6.99
C SER A 65 11.55 0.67 5.67
N PHE A 66 10.43 1.25 5.22
CA PHE A 66 9.89 1.06 3.88
C PHE A 66 10.88 1.49 2.78
N ASP A 67 11.87 2.33 3.12
CA ASP A 67 12.97 2.75 2.25
C ASP A 67 13.83 1.59 1.74
N HIS A 68 13.76 0.42 2.39
CA HIS A 68 14.45 -0.80 1.96
C HIS A 68 13.54 -1.75 1.15
N CYS A 69 12.22 -1.52 1.13
CA CYS A 69 11.26 -2.39 0.46
C CYS A 69 11.04 -1.99 -1.01
N ILE A 70 11.00 -0.69 -1.27
CA ILE A 70 10.79 -0.13 -2.60
C ILE A 70 11.86 0.91 -2.91
N SER A 71 12.32 0.93 -4.15
CA SER A 71 13.26 1.96 -4.62
C SER A 71 12.56 3.33 -4.77
N PRO A 72 13.32 4.44 -4.74
CA PRO A 72 12.76 5.77 -5.00
C PRO A 72 12.02 5.88 -6.34
N ASP A 73 12.49 5.16 -7.36
CA ASP A 73 11.86 5.13 -8.69
C ASP A 73 10.51 4.38 -8.66
N GLU A 74 10.46 3.22 -7.99
CA GLU A 74 9.20 2.49 -7.75
C GLU A 74 8.21 3.35 -6.96
N PHE A 75 8.69 4.04 -5.91
CA PHE A 75 7.87 4.93 -5.12
C PHE A 75 7.29 6.07 -5.97
N SER A 76 8.14 6.73 -6.76
CA SER A 76 7.74 7.80 -7.67
C SER A 76 6.71 7.34 -8.71
N LEU A 77 6.90 6.13 -9.28
CA LEU A 77 5.97 5.53 -10.23
C LEU A 77 4.60 5.27 -9.59
N LEU A 78 4.56 4.66 -8.41
CA LEU A 78 3.32 4.40 -7.69
C LEU A 78 2.59 5.70 -7.36
N LYS A 79 3.33 6.69 -6.83
CA LYS A 79 2.83 8.03 -6.51
C LYS A 79 2.17 8.68 -7.72
N GLN A 80 2.91 8.75 -8.83
CA GLN A 80 2.44 9.37 -10.06
C GLN A 80 1.21 8.65 -10.63
N THR A 81 1.21 7.31 -10.62
CA THR A 81 0.10 6.52 -11.14
C THR A 81 -1.17 6.76 -10.34
N LEU A 82 -1.09 6.80 -9.00
CA LEU A 82 -2.24 7.11 -8.14
C LEU A 82 -2.79 8.51 -8.41
N ASP A 83 -1.92 9.50 -8.53
CA ASP A 83 -2.33 10.89 -8.79
C ASP A 83 -2.95 11.03 -10.19
N ASP A 84 -2.36 10.42 -11.21
CA ASP A 84 -2.89 10.48 -12.57
C ASP A 84 -4.27 9.81 -12.67
N ILE A 85 -4.50 8.67 -12.00
CA ILE A 85 -5.84 8.04 -11.95
C ILE A 85 -6.83 8.96 -11.22
N ARG A 86 -6.44 9.53 -10.07
CA ARG A 86 -7.29 10.41 -9.27
C ARG A 86 -7.75 11.63 -10.04
N PHE A 87 -6.85 12.23 -10.82
CA PHE A 87 -7.14 13.42 -11.64
C PHE A 87 -7.63 13.08 -13.05
N GLU A 88 -7.90 11.80 -13.34
CA GLU A 88 -8.42 11.33 -14.63
C GLU A 88 -7.49 11.68 -15.81
N ASN A 89 -6.17 11.69 -15.59
CA ASN A 89 -5.15 11.99 -16.60
C ASN A 89 -4.88 10.77 -17.52
N TRP A 90 -5.91 10.09 -18.01
CA TRP A 90 -5.81 8.82 -18.74
C TRP A 90 -4.87 8.83 -19.95
N THR A 91 -4.70 9.97 -20.61
CA THR A 91 -3.78 10.13 -21.75
C THR A 91 -2.30 10.01 -21.37
N LYS A 92 -1.97 10.18 -20.09
CA LYS A 92 -0.61 10.06 -19.55
C LYS A 92 -0.34 8.67 -18.95
N ILE A 93 -1.39 7.90 -18.68
CA ILE A 93 -1.30 6.61 -18.00
C ILE A 93 -1.24 5.52 -19.07
N LYS A 94 -0.28 4.61 -18.91
CA LYS A 94 -0.21 3.36 -19.66
C LYS A 94 -0.68 2.21 -18.77
N VAL A 95 -1.36 1.22 -19.32
CA VAL A 95 -1.84 0.06 -18.55
C VAL A 95 -0.69 -0.67 -17.87
N GLU A 96 0.49 -0.70 -18.48
CA GLU A 96 1.70 -1.28 -17.90
C GLU A 96 2.12 -0.56 -16.61
N ASN A 97 1.93 0.77 -16.52
CA ASN A 97 2.23 1.52 -15.31
C ASN A 97 1.27 1.16 -14.16
N VAL A 98 0.00 0.86 -14.49
CA VAL A 98 -0.99 0.39 -13.50
C VAL A 98 -0.59 -0.99 -12.97
N ILE A 99 -0.22 -1.91 -13.86
CA ILE A 99 0.22 -3.26 -13.47
C ILE A 99 1.49 -3.18 -12.60
N LEU A 100 2.48 -2.40 -13.00
CA LEU A 100 3.70 -2.20 -12.21
C LEU A 100 3.39 -1.57 -10.84
N SER A 101 2.47 -0.61 -10.78
CA SER A 101 2.04 0.00 -9.52
C SER A 101 1.35 -1.00 -8.59
N GLN A 102 0.55 -1.93 -9.14
CA GLN A 102 -0.03 -3.02 -8.35
C GLN A 102 1.06 -3.94 -7.78
N GLU A 103 2.10 -4.27 -8.55
CA GLU A 103 3.23 -5.08 -8.06
C GLU A 103 3.99 -4.38 -6.92
N ILE A 104 4.25 -3.08 -7.06
CA ILE A 104 4.89 -2.26 -6.02
C ILE A 104 4.01 -2.23 -4.76
N LEU A 105 2.70 -2.04 -4.91
CA LEU A 105 1.76 -2.05 -3.81
C LEU A 105 1.73 -3.40 -3.08
N ARG A 106 1.82 -4.53 -3.81
CA ARG A 106 1.92 -5.87 -3.20
C ARG A 106 3.21 -6.05 -2.40
N LYS A 107 4.34 -5.49 -2.86
CA LYS A 107 5.59 -5.50 -2.08
C LYS A 107 5.41 -4.74 -0.76
N LEU A 108 4.81 -3.55 -0.81
CA LEU A 108 4.51 -2.74 0.37
C LEU A 108 3.57 -3.47 1.34
N ALA A 109 2.49 -4.07 0.82
CA ALA A 109 1.52 -4.83 1.62
C ALA A 109 2.20 -5.98 2.35
N LYS A 110 3.07 -6.74 1.66
CA LYS A 110 3.82 -7.84 2.24
C LYS A 110 4.76 -7.36 3.34
N ALA A 111 5.51 -6.28 3.11
CA ALA A 111 6.40 -5.71 4.12
C ALA A 111 5.62 -5.25 5.37
N LEU A 112 4.49 -4.59 5.17
CA LEU A 112 3.62 -4.16 6.25
C LEU A 112 3.06 -5.36 7.05
N ASP A 113 2.61 -6.41 6.38
CA ASP A 113 2.11 -7.61 7.04
C ASP A 113 3.21 -8.31 7.86
N GLU A 114 4.44 -8.41 7.31
CA GLU A 114 5.60 -8.93 8.04
C GLU A 114 5.91 -8.10 9.30
N ASP A 115 5.82 -6.78 9.21
CA ASP A 115 6.08 -5.88 10.33
C ASP A 115 4.97 -5.90 11.39
N ILE A 116 3.71 -6.00 10.98
CA ILE A 116 2.59 -6.24 11.89
C ILE A 116 2.84 -7.55 12.66
N MET A 117 3.20 -8.63 11.96
CA MET A 117 3.43 -9.93 12.58
C MET A 117 4.60 -9.90 13.57
N LYS A 118 5.73 -9.28 13.22
CA LYS A 118 6.86 -9.09 14.14
C LYS A 118 6.46 -8.28 15.37
N THR A 119 5.69 -7.21 15.19
CA THR A 119 5.20 -6.39 16.30
C THR A 119 4.31 -7.19 17.25
N TYR A 120 3.50 -8.11 16.72
CA TYR A 120 2.68 -9.03 17.51
C TYR A 120 3.52 -10.03 18.31
N GLU A 121 4.49 -10.69 17.66
CA GLU A 121 5.39 -11.66 18.30
C GLU A 121 6.19 -11.04 19.45
N LEU A 122 6.73 -9.83 19.23
CA LEU A 122 7.51 -9.11 20.23
C LEU A 122 6.69 -8.70 21.46
N LYS A 123 5.38 -8.50 21.31
CA LYS A 123 4.44 -8.26 22.43
C LYS A 123 4.09 -9.53 23.20
N GLY A 124 4.72 -10.67 22.88
CA GLY A 124 4.50 -11.95 23.54
C GLY A 124 3.26 -12.70 23.05
N PHE A 125 2.60 -12.21 21.99
CA PHE A 125 1.53 -12.98 21.36
C PHE A 125 2.14 -14.09 20.50
N PRO A 126 1.59 -15.31 20.54
CA PRO A 126 2.05 -16.37 19.66
C PRO A 126 1.84 -15.95 18.21
N SER A 127 2.84 -16.21 17.37
CA SER A 127 2.73 -16.06 15.92
C SER A 127 1.44 -16.73 15.43
N LEU A 128 0.57 -16.00 14.72
CA LEU A 128 -0.64 -16.61 14.13
C LEU A 128 -0.29 -17.82 13.24
N TYR A 129 0.91 -17.83 12.65
CA TYR A 129 1.42 -18.95 11.85
C TYR A 129 1.89 -20.14 12.69
N SER A 130 2.24 -19.96 13.97
CA SER A 130 2.53 -21.09 14.88
C SER A 130 1.24 -21.78 15.35
N VAL A 131 0.13 -21.04 15.43
CA VAL A 131 -1.20 -21.55 15.80
C VAL A 131 -1.88 -22.26 14.61
N CYS A 132 -1.61 -21.85 13.38
CA CYS A 132 -2.17 -22.48 12.17
C CYS A 132 -1.31 -23.61 11.57
N GLY A 133 -0.15 -23.94 12.14
CA GLY A 133 0.67 -25.09 11.72
C GLY A 133 1.29 -24.98 10.31
N ILE A 134 1.27 -23.80 9.69
CA ILE A 134 1.86 -23.60 8.35
C ILE A 134 3.35 -23.34 8.53
N ARG A 135 4.15 -24.40 8.40
CA ARG A 135 5.60 -24.29 8.18
C ARG A 135 5.82 -23.89 6.73
N TYR A 136 6.38 -22.71 6.49
CA TYR A 136 7.00 -22.41 5.21
C TYR A 136 8.15 -23.41 4.99
N VAL A 137 8.09 -24.15 3.88
CA VAL A 137 9.18 -25.01 3.36
C VAL A 137 9.83 -24.26 2.21
#